data_AF-S9TV75-F1
#
_entry.id   AF-S9TV75-F1
#
_cell.length_a   1.000
_cell.length_b   1.000
_cell.length_c   1.000
_cell.angle_alpha   90.00
_cell.angle_beta   90.00
_cell.angle_gamma   90.00
#
_symmetry.space_group_name_H-M   'P 1'
#
loop_
_entity.id
_entity.type
_entity.pdbx_description
1 polymer ?
#
loop_
_entity_poly.entity_id
_entity_poly.type
_entity_poly.pdbx_seq_one_letter_code
_entity_poly.pdbx_strand_id
1 'polypeptide(L)'
;MVILLYLEKVEEHEVQLLVKQFGTLAVQDEENPNHFFNHIGVLDVFDHCLTEQEASELLTSFEEHNLKYEKNFIDFFQLVYEAKNTTQTIYVDVRFPFEDGSPYKKAVIKTILKRLNDSETLIFRELLSYKSTLYKINDFNTLAFVVMLSTRELCFSNFYFSNLEAVFLGNYDLSFPLYCKDNGNFEKFKKFAHKAGLHIRE
;
A
#
# COMPACT_ATOMS: atom_id res chain seq x y z
N MET A 1 -12.13 11.73 22.27
CA MET A 1 -11.40 12.47 21.22
C MET A 1 -11.96 11.97 19.90
N VAL A 2 -12.63 12.81 19.12
CA VAL A 2 -13.12 12.42 17.79
C VAL A 2 -11.89 12.40 16.89
N ILE A 3 -11.47 11.21 16.44
CA ILE A 3 -10.47 11.11 15.38
C ILE A 3 -11.21 11.58 14.11
N LEU A 4 -10.95 12.82 13.69
CA LEU A 4 -11.36 13.31 12.39
C LEU A 4 -10.45 12.63 11.36
N LEU A 5 -10.97 11.61 10.69
CA LEU A 5 -10.31 11.00 9.56
C LEU A 5 -10.65 11.83 8.31
N TYR A 6 -9.66 12.10 7.48
CA TYR A 6 -9.85 12.82 6.21
C TYR A 6 -9.80 11.82 5.06
N LEU A 7 -10.77 10.90 5.06
CA LEU A 7 -11.04 9.99 3.95
C LEU A 7 -12.04 10.64 3.01
N GLU A 8 -11.60 10.91 1.79
CA GLU A 8 -12.45 11.44 0.74
C GLU A 8 -12.74 10.35 -0.29
N LYS A 9 -13.99 10.29 -0.74
CA LYS A 9 -14.32 9.49 -1.92
C LYS A 9 -13.68 10.16 -3.12
N VAL A 10 -13.00 9.36 -3.94
CA VAL A 10 -12.39 9.85 -5.18
C VAL A 10 -13.47 10.23 -6.18
N GLU A 11 -13.35 11.42 -6.76
CA GLU A 11 -14.28 11.91 -7.77
C GLU A 11 -14.04 11.25 -9.13
N GLU A 12 -15.06 11.23 -9.99
CA GLU A 12 -14.98 10.57 -11.30
C GLU A 12 -13.83 11.13 -12.17
N HIS A 13 -13.58 12.43 -12.11
CA HIS A 13 -12.50 13.07 -12.87
C HIS A 13 -11.09 12.67 -12.34
N GLU A 14 -10.96 12.44 -11.04
CA GLU A 14 -9.72 11.92 -10.42
C GLU A 14 -9.50 10.45 -10.80
N VAL A 15 -10.58 9.64 -10.86
CA VAL A 15 -10.52 8.27 -11.38
C VAL A 15 -10.02 8.24 -12.83
N GLN A 16 -10.57 9.10 -13.70
CA GLN A 16 -10.16 9.21 -15.10
C GLN A 16 -8.68 9.64 -15.23
N LEU A 17 -8.23 10.55 -14.36
CA LEU A 17 -6.81 10.94 -14.30
C LEU A 17 -5.92 9.74 -13.96
N LEU A 18 -6.28 8.97 -12.93
CA LEU A 18 -5.52 7.78 -12.54
C LEU A 18 -5.49 6.73 -13.65
N VAL A 19 -6.61 6.42 -14.29
CA VAL A 19 -6.64 5.47 -15.42
C VAL A 19 -5.77 5.97 -16.58
N LYS A 20 -5.83 7.27 -16.90
CA LYS A 20 -4.96 7.86 -17.94
C LYS A 20 -3.48 7.77 -17.57
N GLN A 21 -3.14 7.97 -16.30
CA GLN A 21 -1.76 7.90 -15.82
C GLN A 21 -1.26 6.45 -15.76
N PHE A 22 -2.01 5.53 -15.18
CA PHE A 22 -1.53 4.18 -14.85
C PHE A 22 -2.02 3.10 -15.82
N GLY A 23 -2.80 3.46 -16.85
CA GLY A 23 -3.41 2.55 -17.82
C GLY A 23 -4.66 1.86 -17.28
N THR A 24 -4.60 1.38 -16.04
CA THR A 24 -5.70 0.72 -15.32
C THR A 24 -5.62 1.04 -13.82
N LEU A 25 -6.73 0.88 -13.10
CA LEU A 25 -6.71 0.81 -11.63
C LEU A 25 -6.41 -0.61 -11.14
N ALA A 26 -6.63 -1.63 -11.95
CA ALA A 26 -6.32 -3.01 -11.63
C ALA A 26 -4.84 -3.34 -11.96
N VAL A 27 -3.91 -2.52 -11.50
CA VAL A 27 -2.48 -2.60 -11.89
C VAL A 27 -1.85 -3.92 -11.42
N GLN A 28 -2.39 -4.56 -10.38
CA GLN A 28 -1.98 -5.88 -9.92
C GLN A 28 -2.25 -7.00 -10.94
N ASP A 29 -3.22 -6.79 -11.84
CA ASP A 29 -3.68 -7.80 -12.80
C ASP A 29 -3.00 -7.60 -14.16
N GLU A 30 -2.10 -6.62 -14.27
CA GLU A 30 -1.32 -6.36 -15.48
C GLU A 30 -0.17 -7.37 -15.59
N GLU A 31 -0.24 -8.22 -16.62
CA GLU A 31 0.77 -9.25 -16.89
C GLU A 31 2.10 -8.65 -17.37
N ASN A 32 2.06 -7.51 -18.09
CA ASN A 32 3.25 -6.83 -18.57
C ASN A 32 3.26 -5.33 -18.20
N PRO A 33 3.61 -4.98 -16.95
CA PRO A 33 3.67 -3.59 -16.49
C PRO A 33 4.63 -2.71 -17.32
N ASN A 34 5.59 -3.29 -18.03
CA ASN A 34 6.54 -2.54 -18.88
C ASN A 34 5.87 -1.77 -20.04
N HIS A 35 4.61 -2.04 -20.37
CA HIS A 35 3.87 -1.24 -21.36
C HIS A 35 3.53 0.17 -20.86
N PHE A 36 3.39 0.34 -19.54
CA PHE A 36 2.95 1.59 -18.93
C PHE A 36 4.03 2.26 -18.07
N PHE A 37 5.02 1.48 -17.62
CA PHE A 37 6.05 1.91 -16.69
C PHE A 37 7.44 1.60 -17.22
N ASN A 38 8.36 2.55 -17.05
CA ASN A 38 9.74 2.42 -17.53
C ASN A 38 10.69 1.88 -16.46
N HIS A 39 10.28 1.94 -15.19
CA HIS A 39 11.08 1.55 -14.04
C HIS A 39 10.23 0.69 -13.12
N ILE A 40 10.68 -0.53 -12.90
CA ILE A 40 10.00 -1.52 -12.09
C ILE A 40 10.98 -1.97 -11.02
N GLY A 41 10.48 -2.14 -9.80
CA GLY A 41 11.23 -2.78 -8.74
C GLY A 41 10.29 -3.34 -7.68
N VAL A 42 10.87 -3.78 -6.58
CA VAL A 42 10.13 -4.29 -5.42
C VAL A 42 10.71 -3.64 -4.17
N LEU A 43 9.89 -2.90 -3.44
CA LEU A 43 10.22 -2.42 -2.10
C LEU A 43 10.19 -3.61 -1.15
N ASP A 44 11.32 -3.88 -0.52
CA ASP A 44 11.55 -5.12 0.19
C ASP A 44 12.45 -4.90 1.40
N VAL A 45 12.38 -5.83 2.35
CA VAL A 45 13.30 -5.95 3.48
C VAL A 45 14.68 -6.41 3.00
N PHE A 46 14.71 -7.27 1.98
CA PHE A 46 15.93 -7.87 1.46
C PHE A 46 16.37 -7.19 0.17
N ASP A 47 17.68 -7.03 0.00
CA ASP A 47 18.28 -6.45 -1.21
C ASP A 47 18.41 -7.46 -2.38
N HIS A 48 17.93 -8.69 -2.18
CA HIS A 48 18.01 -9.79 -3.13
C HIS A 48 16.71 -10.60 -3.13
N CYS A 49 16.55 -11.45 -4.15
CA CYS A 49 15.50 -12.45 -4.16
C CYS A 49 15.88 -13.57 -3.19
N LEU A 50 14.97 -13.91 -2.27
CA LEU A 50 15.20 -14.96 -1.29
C LEU A 50 15.40 -16.32 -1.97
N THR A 51 16.31 -17.10 -1.40
CA THR A 51 16.40 -18.53 -1.69
C THR A 51 15.17 -19.27 -1.15
N GLU A 52 14.89 -20.47 -1.66
CA GLU A 52 13.79 -21.31 -1.16
C GLU A 52 13.92 -21.58 0.35
N GLN A 53 15.15 -21.71 0.86
CA GLN A 53 15.40 -21.92 2.27
C GLN A 53 15.02 -20.68 3.08
N GLU A 54 15.52 -19.49 2.70
CA GLU A 54 15.20 -18.25 3.40
C GLU A 54 13.70 -17.97 3.38
N ALA A 55 13.04 -18.16 2.23
CA ALA A 55 11.59 -18.02 2.11
C ALA A 55 10.85 -19.01 3.05
N SER A 56 11.29 -20.27 3.11
CA SER A 56 10.69 -21.26 4.01
C SER A 56 10.85 -20.91 5.48
N GLU A 57 11.97 -20.28 5.87
CA GLU A 57 12.20 -19.83 7.24
C GLU A 57 11.25 -18.67 7.61
N LEU A 58 10.97 -17.75 6.67
CA LEU A 58 10.04 -16.64 6.88
C LEU A 58 8.58 -17.07 7.09
N LEU A 59 8.13 -18.10 6.37
CA LEU A 59 6.76 -18.65 6.50
C LEU A 59 6.44 -19.11 7.93
N THR A 60 7.46 -19.36 8.75
CA THR A 60 7.28 -19.87 10.12
C THR A 60 7.10 -18.79 11.19
N SER A 61 7.27 -17.50 10.87
CA SER A 61 7.23 -16.43 11.88
C SER A 61 6.76 -15.07 11.37
N PHE A 62 5.44 -14.88 11.29
CA PHE A 62 4.82 -13.57 11.02
C PHE A 62 5.30 -12.47 12.00
N GLU A 63 5.53 -12.82 13.28
CA GLU A 63 6.01 -11.87 14.28
C GLU A 63 7.46 -11.43 14.02
N GLU A 64 8.34 -12.38 13.68
CA GLU A 64 9.77 -12.10 13.41
C GLU A 64 10.04 -11.55 12.00
N HIS A 65 8.99 -11.42 11.18
CA HIS A 65 9.07 -10.86 9.84
C HIS A 65 8.15 -9.64 9.67
N ASN A 66 6.85 -9.86 9.40
CA ASN A 66 5.91 -8.80 9.08
C ASN A 66 5.80 -7.75 10.20
N LEU A 67 5.62 -8.19 11.45
CA LEU A 67 5.52 -7.25 12.59
C LEU A 67 6.87 -6.58 12.91
N LYS A 68 7.99 -7.30 12.74
CA LYS A 68 9.33 -6.76 12.95
C LYS A 68 9.66 -5.60 12.01
N TYR A 69 9.30 -5.71 10.73
CA TYR A 69 9.66 -4.73 9.69
C TYR A 69 8.51 -3.77 9.31
N GLU A 70 7.30 -3.93 9.86
CA GLU A 70 6.17 -3.03 9.61
C GLU A 70 6.52 -1.55 9.76
N LYS A 71 7.29 -1.21 10.81
CA LYS A 71 7.71 0.17 11.06
C LYS A 71 8.54 0.72 9.89
N ASN A 72 9.41 -0.09 9.28
CA ASN A 72 10.24 0.32 8.15
C ASN A 72 9.38 0.72 6.94
N PHE A 73 8.29 -0.01 6.68
CA PHE A 73 7.34 0.34 5.62
C PHE A 73 6.58 1.62 5.96
N ILE A 74 6.11 1.77 7.20
CA ILE A 74 5.44 3.01 7.64
C ILE A 74 6.38 4.21 7.52
N ASP A 75 7.64 4.08 7.96
CA ASP A 75 8.68 5.13 7.85
C ASP A 75 8.98 5.46 6.38
N PHE A 76 9.02 4.47 5.49
CA PHE A 76 9.16 4.68 4.04
C PHE A 76 8.00 5.52 3.49
N PHE A 77 6.76 5.13 3.75
CA PHE A 77 5.57 5.87 3.30
C PHE A 77 5.51 7.26 3.93
N GLN A 78 6.02 7.45 5.15
CA GLN A 78 6.18 8.76 5.78
C GLN A 78 7.16 9.64 5.01
N LEU A 79 8.33 9.11 4.65
CA LEU A 79 9.33 9.85 3.86
C LEU A 79 8.79 10.26 2.49
N VAL A 80 7.98 9.41 1.86
CA VAL A 80 7.30 9.74 0.60
C VAL A 80 6.25 10.82 0.82
N TYR A 81 5.41 10.69 1.87
CA TYR A 81 4.36 11.64 2.22
C TYR A 81 4.90 13.05 2.54
N GLU A 82 6.03 13.13 3.25
CA GLU A 82 6.63 14.38 3.72
C GLU A 82 7.58 15.04 2.70
N ALA A 83 7.84 14.40 1.56
CA ALA A 83 8.78 14.89 0.55
C ALA A 83 8.36 16.30 0.05
N LYS A 84 9.04 17.35 0.54
CA LYS A 84 8.70 18.76 0.23
C LYS A 84 8.61 19.03 -1.29
N ASN A 85 7.61 19.84 -1.67
CA ASN A 85 7.20 20.24 -3.03
C ASN A 85 6.12 19.40 -3.72
N THR A 86 5.47 18.47 -3.01
CA THR A 86 4.28 17.81 -3.55
C THR A 86 3.06 18.21 -2.71
N THR A 87 2.13 18.93 -3.33
CA THR A 87 0.71 18.88 -2.93
C THR A 87 0.20 17.50 -3.30
N GLN A 88 0.71 16.47 -2.62
CA GLN A 88 0.61 15.09 -3.05
C GLN A 88 -0.76 14.55 -2.71
N THR A 89 -1.60 14.38 -3.73
CA THR A 89 -2.78 13.56 -3.56
C THR A 89 -2.35 12.10 -3.65
N ILE A 90 -2.51 11.39 -2.54
CA ILE A 90 -2.32 9.95 -2.49
C ILE A 90 -3.69 9.31 -2.63
N TYR A 91 -3.81 8.45 -3.62
CA TYR A 91 -4.99 7.62 -3.77
C TYR A 91 -4.65 6.20 -3.37
N VAL A 92 -5.53 5.54 -2.65
CA VAL A 92 -5.32 4.17 -2.21
C VAL A 92 -6.53 3.34 -2.57
N ASP A 93 -6.30 2.29 -3.35
CA ASP A 93 -7.29 1.25 -3.60
C ASP A 93 -7.12 0.15 -2.55
N VAL A 94 -8.04 0.08 -1.59
CA VAL A 94 -8.07 -0.91 -0.52
C VAL A 94 -8.86 -2.13 -0.99
N ARG A 95 -8.13 -3.20 -1.30
CA ARG A 95 -8.71 -4.48 -1.72
C ARG A 95 -8.98 -5.34 -0.49
N PHE A 96 -10.23 -5.32 -0.07
CA PHE A 96 -10.70 -6.18 1.01
C PHE A 96 -10.66 -7.65 0.57
N PRO A 97 -10.26 -8.59 1.43
CA PRO A 97 -10.22 -10.03 1.13
C PRO A 97 -11.63 -10.68 1.18
N PHE A 98 -12.63 -9.99 0.63
CA PHE A 98 -14.00 -10.47 0.49
C PHE A 98 -14.74 -9.67 -0.57
N GLU A 99 -15.69 -10.32 -1.22
CA GLU A 99 -16.64 -9.66 -2.12
C GLU A 99 -17.91 -9.22 -1.39
N ASP A 100 -18.59 -8.22 -1.94
CA ASP A 100 -19.91 -7.82 -1.46
C ASP A 100 -20.93 -8.95 -1.65
N GLY A 101 -21.71 -9.21 -0.60
CA GLY A 101 -22.66 -10.33 -0.56
C GLY A 101 -22.07 -11.69 -0.19
N SER A 102 -20.74 -11.80 -0.07
CA SER A 102 -20.09 -13.05 0.35
C SER A 102 -20.57 -13.52 1.73
N PRO A 103 -20.92 -14.81 1.92
CA PRO A 103 -21.31 -15.35 3.23
C PRO A 103 -20.18 -15.28 4.25
N TYR A 104 -18.92 -15.19 3.80
CA TYR A 104 -17.74 -15.13 4.66
C TYR A 104 -17.36 -13.69 5.06
N LYS A 105 -17.93 -12.66 4.42
CA LYS A 105 -17.62 -11.24 4.68
C LYS A 105 -17.63 -10.89 6.17
N LYS A 106 -18.67 -11.32 6.90
CA LYS A 106 -18.79 -11.06 8.35
C LYS A 106 -17.67 -11.73 9.16
N ALA A 107 -17.29 -12.95 8.81
CA ALA A 107 -16.25 -13.70 9.50
C ALA A 107 -14.87 -13.08 9.25
N VAL A 108 -14.59 -12.66 8.02
CA VAL A 108 -13.34 -11.99 7.65
C VAL A 108 -13.22 -10.65 8.37
N ILE A 109 -14.25 -9.80 8.31
CA ILE A 109 -14.29 -8.52 9.06
C ILE A 109 -14.04 -8.75 10.56
N LYS A 110 -14.70 -9.76 11.15
CA LYS A 110 -14.49 -10.09 12.58
C LYS A 110 -13.05 -10.52 12.87
N THR A 111 -12.39 -11.20 11.94
CA THR A 111 -11.00 -11.63 12.08
C THR A 111 -10.04 -10.46 12.02
N ILE A 112 -10.24 -9.53 11.07
CA ILE A 112 -9.46 -8.29 10.97
C ILE A 112 -9.63 -7.47 12.25
N LEU A 113 -10.88 -7.20 12.67
CA LEU A 113 -11.17 -6.40 13.87
C LEU A 113 -10.53 -6.93 15.16
N LYS A 114 -10.28 -8.24 15.29
CA LYS A 114 -9.58 -8.81 16.46
C LYS A 114 -8.09 -8.46 16.51
N ARG A 115 -7.50 -8.06 15.38
CA ARG A 115 -6.09 -7.69 15.23
C ARG A 115 -5.86 -6.19 15.29
N LEU A 116 -6.94 -5.41 15.45
CA LEU A 116 -6.90 -3.96 15.50
C LEU A 116 -7.12 -3.46 16.93
N ASN A 117 -6.44 -2.38 17.30
CA ASN A 117 -6.76 -1.62 18.51
C ASN A 117 -8.02 -0.75 18.32
N ASP A 118 -8.44 -0.04 19.36
CA ASP A 118 -9.67 0.77 19.33
C ASP A 118 -9.63 1.89 18.27
N SER A 119 -8.51 2.60 18.15
CA SER A 119 -8.35 3.65 17.12
C SER A 119 -8.35 3.08 15.71
N GLU A 120 -7.61 2.00 15.47
CA GLU A 120 -7.55 1.29 14.19
C GLU A 120 -8.93 0.73 13.79
N THR A 121 -9.68 0.22 14.76
CA THR A 121 -11.06 -0.28 14.55
C THR A 121 -11.98 0.82 14.06
N LEU A 122 -11.83 2.05 14.54
CA LEU A 122 -12.63 3.19 14.07
C LEU A 122 -12.32 3.49 12.59
N ILE A 123 -11.03 3.57 12.23
CA ILE A 123 -10.60 3.82 10.85
C ILE A 123 -11.11 2.73 9.91
N PHE A 124 -10.98 1.46 10.31
CA PHE A 124 -11.43 0.32 9.51
C PHE A 124 -12.95 0.36 9.24
N ARG A 125 -13.74 0.67 10.27
CA ARG A 125 -15.21 0.79 10.13
C ARG A 125 -15.59 1.94 9.22
N GLU A 126 -14.85 3.05 9.27
CA GLU A 126 -15.07 4.17 8.36
C GLU A 126 -14.81 3.76 6.91
N LEU A 127 -13.67 3.12 6.61
CA LEU A 127 -13.40 2.59 5.26
C LEU A 127 -14.56 1.73 4.75
N LEU A 128 -15.04 0.77 5.55
CA LEU A 128 -16.15 -0.11 5.18
C LEU A 128 -17.47 0.64 4.89
N SER A 129 -17.67 1.84 5.45
CA SER A 129 -18.92 2.59 5.32
C SER A 129 -19.07 3.32 3.97
N TYR A 130 -17.95 3.64 3.31
CA TYR A 130 -17.93 4.44 2.08
C TYR A 130 -18.40 3.71 0.81
N LYS A 131 -18.59 2.38 0.87
CA LYS A 131 -18.98 1.53 -0.29
C LYS A 131 -18.13 1.83 -1.55
N SER A 132 -16.85 2.10 -1.34
CA SER A 132 -15.81 2.31 -2.34
C SER A 132 -14.60 1.46 -1.95
N THR A 133 -13.73 1.13 -2.89
CA THR A 133 -12.41 0.58 -2.58
C THR A 133 -11.32 1.63 -2.80
N LEU A 134 -11.59 2.64 -3.63
CA LEU A 134 -10.65 3.73 -3.93
C LEU A 134 -10.94 4.96 -3.05
N TYR A 135 -9.90 5.44 -2.38
CA TYR A 135 -9.95 6.56 -1.44
C TYR A 135 -8.86 7.57 -1.75
N LYS A 136 -9.16 8.84 -1.47
CA LYS A 136 -8.17 9.91 -1.40
C LYS A 136 -7.77 10.10 0.06
N ILE A 137 -6.48 9.97 0.35
CA ILE A 137 -5.93 10.07 1.70
C ILE A 137 -5.23 11.41 1.86
N ASN A 138 -5.73 12.22 2.80
CA ASN A 138 -5.22 13.56 3.06
C ASN A 138 -4.37 13.67 4.34
N ASP A 139 -4.31 12.62 5.16
CA ASP A 139 -3.55 12.59 6.41
C ASP A 139 -2.67 11.34 6.54
N PHE A 140 -1.52 11.49 7.19
CA PHE A 140 -0.57 10.39 7.34
C PHE A 140 -1.07 9.26 8.25
N ASN A 141 -1.91 9.54 9.26
CA ASN A 141 -2.38 8.49 10.17
C ASN A 141 -3.25 7.47 9.42
N THR A 142 -4.10 7.95 8.52
CA THR A 142 -4.91 7.11 7.63
C THR A 142 -4.01 6.34 6.65
N LEU A 143 -2.99 6.98 6.06
CA LEU A 143 -2.03 6.30 5.18
C LEU A 143 -1.29 5.18 5.92
N ALA A 144 -0.72 5.49 7.07
CA ALA A 144 0.00 4.55 7.92
C ALA A 144 -0.88 3.37 8.35
N PHE A 145 -2.16 3.63 8.64
CA PHE A 145 -3.12 2.57 8.93
C PHE A 145 -3.33 1.62 7.75
N VAL A 146 -3.47 2.13 6.53
CA VAL A 146 -3.65 1.28 5.34
C VAL A 146 -2.36 0.52 4.99
N VAL A 147 -1.20 1.15 5.15
CA VAL A 147 0.11 0.48 5.03
C VAL A 147 0.20 -0.68 6.03
N MET A 148 -0.19 -0.46 7.30
CA MET A 148 -0.24 -1.51 8.31
C MET A 148 -1.17 -2.66 7.91
N LEU A 149 -2.35 -2.38 7.36
CA LEU A 149 -3.23 -3.44 6.86
C LEU A 149 -2.56 -4.29 5.78
N SER A 150 -1.77 -3.67 4.89
CA SER A 150 -1.01 -4.37 3.85
C SER A 150 0.18 -5.15 4.40
N THR A 151 0.99 -4.57 5.30
CA THR A 151 2.14 -5.27 5.90
C THR A 151 1.71 -6.46 6.75
N ARG A 152 0.52 -6.39 7.35
CA ARG A 152 -0.08 -7.50 8.12
C ARG A 152 -0.91 -8.47 7.28
N GLU A 153 -0.94 -8.29 5.96
CA GLU A 153 -1.69 -9.13 5.01
C GLU A 153 -3.19 -9.23 5.37
N LEU A 154 -3.74 -8.18 5.97
CA LEU A 154 -5.15 -8.09 6.33
C LEU A 154 -6.00 -7.56 5.18
N CYS A 155 -5.44 -6.62 4.42
CA CYS A 155 -5.98 -6.11 3.16
C CYS A 155 -4.79 -5.71 2.29
N PHE A 156 -4.79 -6.10 1.01
CA PHE A 156 -3.81 -5.56 0.07
C PHE A 156 -4.29 -4.24 -0.50
N SER A 157 -3.36 -3.30 -0.68
CA SER A 157 -3.69 -1.98 -1.19
C SER A 157 -2.77 -1.55 -2.31
N ASN A 158 -3.31 -0.86 -3.30
CA ASN A 158 -2.50 -0.18 -4.30
C ASN A 158 -2.39 1.30 -3.91
N PHE A 159 -1.17 1.80 -3.73
CA PHE A 159 -0.87 3.15 -3.28
C PHE A 159 -0.40 3.99 -4.48
N TYR A 160 -1.30 4.80 -5.03
CA TYR A 160 -1.04 5.66 -6.18
C TYR A 160 -0.53 7.02 -5.72
N PHE A 161 0.71 7.30 -6.11
CA PHE A 161 1.34 8.60 -5.96
C PHE A 161 1.23 9.36 -7.29
N SER A 162 0.04 9.92 -7.56
CA SER A 162 -0.31 10.51 -8.86
C SER A 162 0.69 11.57 -9.35
N ASN A 163 1.18 12.44 -8.46
CA ASN A 163 2.18 13.47 -8.82
C ASN A 163 3.59 12.91 -9.10
N LEU A 164 3.88 11.71 -8.60
CA LEU A 164 5.16 11.03 -8.82
C LEU A 164 5.07 9.98 -9.93
N GLU A 165 3.88 9.78 -10.51
CA GLU A 165 3.57 8.76 -11.52
C GLU A 165 4.11 7.38 -11.12
N ALA A 166 3.87 7.03 -9.86
CA ALA A 166 4.30 5.78 -9.26
C ALA A 166 3.16 5.12 -8.49
N VAL A 167 3.16 3.79 -8.49
CA VAL A 167 2.23 2.97 -7.71
C VAL A 167 3.01 1.89 -6.97
N PHE A 168 2.72 1.75 -5.68
CA PHE A 168 3.17 0.61 -4.87
C PHE A 168 2.01 -0.35 -4.67
N LEU A 169 2.28 -1.64 -4.75
CA LEU A 169 1.27 -2.67 -4.55
C LEU A 169 1.61 -3.41 -3.26
N GLY A 170 0.69 -3.39 -2.30
CA GLY A 170 0.75 -4.28 -1.13
C GLY A 170 0.76 -5.72 -1.61
N ASN A 171 1.66 -6.52 -1.02
CA ASN A 171 1.91 -7.88 -1.45
C ASN A 171 2.39 -8.74 -0.27
N TYR A 172 2.34 -10.06 -0.45
CA TYR A 172 2.82 -11.02 0.55
C TYR A 172 4.29 -10.82 0.88
N ASP A 173 4.67 -11.26 2.08
CA ASP A 173 6.06 -11.31 2.54
C ASP A 173 6.77 -9.95 2.46
N LEU A 174 6.02 -8.86 2.60
CA LEU A 174 6.53 -7.49 2.51
C LEU A 174 7.24 -7.16 1.18
N SER A 175 7.00 -7.92 0.11
CA SER A 175 7.62 -7.71 -1.20
C SER A 175 6.76 -6.80 -2.08
N PHE A 176 6.70 -5.50 -1.82
CA PHE A 176 5.75 -4.57 -2.45
C PHE A 176 6.23 -4.12 -3.84
N PRO A 177 5.61 -4.56 -4.96
CA PRO A 177 5.99 -4.07 -6.28
C PRO A 177 5.86 -2.56 -6.39
N LEU A 178 6.84 -1.93 -7.03
CA LEU A 178 6.89 -0.53 -7.40
C LEU A 178 6.89 -0.45 -8.93
N TYR A 179 5.89 0.24 -9.48
CA TYR A 179 5.89 0.63 -10.88
C TYR A 179 5.96 2.15 -10.99
N CYS A 180 6.96 2.64 -11.71
CA CYS A 180 7.24 4.07 -11.82
C CYS A 180 7.58 4.46 -13.27
N LYS A 181 7.09 5.63 -13.70
CA LYS A 181 7.35 6.13 -15.05
C LYS A 181 8.66 6.89 -15.19
N ASP A 182 9.05 7.62 -14.15
CA ASP A 182 10.18 8.55 -14.19
C ASP A 182 11.37 8.01 -13.39
N ASN A 183 12.54 7.96 -14.02
CA ASN A 183 13.78 7.52 -13.38
C ASN A 183 14.16 8.38 -12.18
N GLY A 184 13.95 9.69 -12.26
CA GLY A 184 14.27 10.62 -11.18
C GLY A 184 13.46 10.32 -9.92
N ASN A 185 12.18 9.99 -10.05
CA ASN A 185 11.32 9.57 -8.96
C ASN A 185 11.65 8.16 -8.47
N PHE A 186 11.96 7.22 -9.36
CA PHE A 186 12.42 5.88 -8.98
C PHE A 186 13.68 5.93 -8.09
N GLU A 187 14.66 6.74 -8.47
CA GLU A 187 15.89 6.95 -7.69
C GLU A 187 15.63 7.70 -6.37
N LYS A 188 14.58 8.55 -6.29
CA LYS A 188 14.15 9.12 -5.00
C LYS A 188 13.56 8.04 -4.10
N PHE A 189 12.71 7.14 -4.64
CA PHE A 189 12.16 6.03 -3.85
C PHE A 189 13.25 5.12 -3.31
N LYS A 190 14.30 4.81 -4.10
CA LYS A 190 15.46 4.04 -3.61
C LYS A 190 16.11 4.72 -2.40
N LYS A 191 16.29 6.04 -2.45
CA LYS A 191 16.85 6.81 -1.33
C LYS A 191 15.93 6.81 -0.11
N PHE A 192 14.61 6.85 -0.30
CA PHE A 192 13.66 6.74 0.81
C PHE A 192 13.66 5.35 1.41
N ALA A 193 13.69 4.29 0.59
CA ALA A 193 13.78 2.91 1.04
C ALA A 193 15.02 2.71 1.92
N HIS A 194 16.20 3.11 1.44
CA HIS A 194 17.43 3.00 2.23
C HIS A 194 17.39 3.78 3.56
N LYS A 195 16.80 4.98 3.57
CA LYS A 195 16.64 5.75 4.81
C LYS A 195 15.72 5.08 5.83
N ALA A 196 14.72 4.34 5.35
CA ALA A 196 13.79 3.57 6.17
C ALA A 196 14.31 2.17 6.53
N GLY A 197 15.52 1.80 6.10
CA GLY A 197 16.07 0.46 6.30
C GLY A 197 15.41 -0.60 5.43
N LEU A 198 15.04 -0.23 4.20
CA LEU A 198 14.48 -1.08 3.15
C LEU A 198 15.31 -0.96 1.87
N HIS A 199 14.97 -1.76 0.88
CA HIS A 199 15.60 -1.81 -0.43
C HIS A 199 14.56 -1.74 -1.55
N ILE A 200 14.93 -1.22 -2.71
CA ILE A 200 14.18 -1.44 -3.94
C ILE A 200 15.07 -2.26 -4.86
N ARG A 201 14.70 -3.52 -5.05
CA ARG A 201 15.36 -4.46 -5.97
C ARG A 201 14.69 -4.40 -7.35
N GLU A 202 15.48 -4.55 -8.41
CA GLU A 202 15.06 -4.50 -9.83
C GLU A 202 14.99 -5.90 -10.42
#